data_AF-A0A315X4N5-F1
#
_entry.id   AF-A0A315X4N5-F1
#
_cell.length_a   1.000
_cell.length_b   1.000
_cell.length_c   1.000
_cell.angle_alpha   90.00
_cell.angle_beta   90.00
_cell.angle_gamma   90.00
#
_symmetry.space_group_name_H-M   'P 1'
#
loop_
_entity.id
_entity.type
_entity.pdbx_description
1 polymer ?
#
loop_
_entity_poly.entity_id
_entity_poly.type
_entity_poly.pdbx_seq_one_letter_code
_entity_poly.pdbx_strand_id
1 'polypeptide(L)'
;MRRALFFLVCAVPLLLAAACGDDDDGLPAATGPAGSDEDYLRAVCIGTSNFSNALLSKTSAEEIAGVVRDFADEMKALNPPADLAEYNTQFVAYLEAALEEPTSLVTTAPPEPPADARRRMAALEPSIPECKDPTFFSRADAP
;
A
#
# COMPACT_ATOMS: atom_id res chain seq x y z
N MET A 1 -47.20 29.01 48.72
CA MET A 1 -47.86 28.80 47.41
C MET A 1 -46.79 28.85 46.31
N ARG A 2 -46.93 28.08 45.21
CA ARG A 2 -46.39 28.29 43.84
C ARG A 2 -44.98 28.91 43.68
N ARG A 3 -44.08 28.42 42.82
CA ARG A 3 -44.07 27.32 41.84
C ARG A 3 -42.60 27.05 41.46
N ALA A 4 -42.34 25.84 41.00
CA ALA A 4 -41.13 25.36 40.33
C ALA A 4 -40.45 26.37 39.37
N LEU A 5 -39.13 26.27 39.22
CA LEU A 5 -38.53 25.72 38.00
C LEU A 5 -37.06 25.31 38.24
N PHE A 6 -36.75 24.03 37.98
CA PHE A 6 -35.38 23.55 37.80
C PHE A 6 -34.86 24.05 36.44
N PHE A 7 -33.61 24.51 36.39
CA PHE A 7 -32.84 24.62 35.13
C PHE A 7 -31.39 24.20 35.39
N LEU A 8 -31.09 22.93 35.05
CA LEU A 8 -29.77 22.33 35.10
C LEU A 8 -29.48 21.72 33.71
N VAL A 9 -28.93 22.54 32.80
CA VAL A 9 -28.62 22.28 31.37
C VAL A 9 -27.52 23.29 30.98
N CYS A 10 -26.39 22.99 30.35
CA CYS A 10 -25.72 21.74 29.95
C CYS A 10 -24.18 22.01 29.98
N ALA A 11 -23.22 21.14 29.58
CA ALA A 11 -23.25 19.87 28.88
C ALA A 11 -22.16 18.92 29.43
N VAL A 12 -22.44 17.61 29.45
CA VAL A 12 -21.43 16.56 29.70
C VAL A 12 -20.92 16.07 28.33
N PRO A 13 -19.60 15.91 28.12
CA PRO A 13 -19.07 15.45 26.83
C PRO A 13 -19.50 14.01 26.54
N LEU A 14 -20.11 13.80 25.37
CA LEU A 14 -20.55 12.48 24.92
C LEU A 14 -19.35 11.69 24.34
N LEU A 15 -18.52 11.13 25.22
CA LEU A 15 -17.57 10.08 24.86
C LEU A 15 -18.34 8.77 24.67
N LEU A 16 -18.84 8.56 23.45
CA LEU A 16 -19.33 7.25 23.01
C LEU A 16 -18.25 6.55 22.19
N ALA A 17 -17.49 5.69 22.86
CA ALA A 17 -16.73 4.65 22.20
C ALA A 17 -17.69 3.55 21.71
N ALA A 18 -17.68 3.30 20.41
CA ALA A 18 -18.01 2.00 19.81
C ALA A 18 -16.76 1.62 19.00
N ALA A 19 -16.05 0.51 19.23
CA ALA A 19 -16.48 -0.87 19.50
C ALA A 19 -17.02 -1.59 18.25
N CYS A 20 -16.20 -1.63 17.18
CA CYS A 20 -15.68 -2.92 16.73
C CYS A 20 -14.26 -3.08 17.34
N GLY A 21 -13.78 -4.24 17.77
CA GLY A 21 -14.40 -5.56 17.69
C GLY A 21 -13.97 -6.34 16.45
N ASP A 22 -12.66 -6.54 16.31
CA ASP A 22 -12.07 -7.85 15.98
C ASP A 22 -10.63 -7.87 16.54
N ASP A 23 -10.12 -9.05 16.89
CA ASP A 23 -8.76 -9.24 17.39
C ASP A 23 -7.79 -9.26 16.19
N ASP A 24 -6.96 -8.24 16.04
CA ASP A 24 -5.96 -8.18 14.96
C ASP A 24 -4.55 -7.91 15.53
N ASP A 25 -3.61 -8.79 15.17
CA ASP A 25 -2.25 -8.81 15.72
C ASP A 25 -1.51 -7.53 15.30
N GLY A 26 -1.06 -6.76 16.30
CA GLY A 26 -0.72 -5.35 16.15
C GLY A 26 0.36 -5.02 15.10
N LEU A 27 -0.06 -4.83 13.86
CA LEU A 27 0.67 -4.03 12.87
C LEU A 27 0.65 -2.55 13.32
N PRO A 28 1.78 -1.82 13.24
CA PRO A 28 1.82 -0.43 13.63
C PRO A 28 0.95 0.41 12.69
N ALA A 29 -0.18 0.91 13.21
CA ALA A 29 -1.05 1.81 12.46
C ALA A 29 -0.26 3.03 11.96
N ALA A 30 -0.24 3.25 10.65
CA ALA A 30 0.45 4.38 10.04
C ALA A 30 -0.15 5.70 10.55
N THR A 31 0.61 6.46 11.36
CA THR A 31 0.10 7.63 12.08
C THR A 31 0.08 8.91 11.22
N GLY A 32 -0.42 8.82 9.99
CA GLY A 32 -0.52 9.94 9.06
C GLY A 32 -1.73 9.81 8.13
N PRO A 33 -2.22 10.92 7.54
CA PRO A 33 -3.28 10.85 6.54
C PRO A 33 -2.81 10.00 5.36
N ALA A 34 -3.56 8.95 5.05
CA ALA A 34 -3.26 7.99 3.98
C ALA A 34 -2.89 8.72 2.67
N GLY A 35 -1.84 8.26 1.99
CA GLY A 35 -1.35 8.89 0.76
C GLY A 35 -2.36 8.78 -0.38
N SER A 36 -2.13 9.55 -1.43
CA SER A 36 -2.98 9.49 -2.62
C SER A 36 -2.79 8.16 -3.35
N ASP A 37 -3.86 7.69 -4.01
CA ASP A 37 -3.78 6.52 -4.88
C ASP A 37 -2.75 6.76 -6.00
N GLU A 38 -2.68 7.98 -6.53
CA GLU A 38 -1.80 8.39 -7.61
C GLU A 38 -0.31 8.38 -7.23
N ASP A 39 0.05 8.82 -6.02
CA ASP A 39 1.44 8.81 -5.56
C ASP A 39 1.91 7.38 -5.26
N TYR A 40 1.03 6.57 -4.64
CA TYR A 40 1.30 5.16 -4.38
C TYR A 40 1.49 4.38 -5.69
N LEU A 41 0.58 4.57 -6.65
CA LEU A 41 0.65 3.92 -7.96
C LEU A 41 1.87 4.39 -8.77
N ARG A 42 2.24 5.68 -8.69
CA ARG A 42 3.46 6.20 -9.34
C ARG A 42 4.71 5.47 -8.84
N ALA A 43 4.86 5.29 -7.53
CA ALA A 43 6.02 4.59 -6.96
C ALA A 43 6.06 3.11 -7.40
N VAL A 44 4.92 2.42 -7.37
CA VAL A 44 4.79 1.04 -7.90
C VAL A 44 5.23 0.95 -9.36
N CYS A 45 4.78 1.88 -10.21
CA CYS A 45 5.11 1.92 -11.63
C CYS A 45 6.59 2.25 -11.89
N ILE A 46 7.18 3.20 -11.15
CA ILE A 46 8.61 3.52 -11.21
C ILE A 46 9.44 2.30 -10.79
N GLY A 47 9.15 1.67 -9.65
CA GLY A 47 9.90 0.53 -9.15
C GLY A 47 9.83 -0.68 -10.06
N THR A 48 8.63 -1.00 -10.58
CA THR A 48 8.41 -2.07 -11.55
C THR A 48 9.17 -1.81 -12.87
N SER A 49 9.16 -0.56 -13.35
CA SER A 49 9.93 -0.15 -14.54
C SER A 49 11.43 -0.24 -14.29
N ASN A 50 11.92 0.21 -13.13
CA ASN A 50 13.34 0.17 -12.79
C ASN A 50 13.85 -1.27 -12.67
N PHE A 51 13.10 -2.16 -12.02
CA PHE A 51 13.41 -3.59 -11.93
C PHE A 51 13.44 -4.23 -13.33
N SER A 52 12.43 -3.97 -14.16
CA SER A 52 12.36 -4.51 -15.53
C SER A 52 13.53 -4.03 -16.39
N ASN A 53 13.90 -2.75 -16.28
CA ASN A 53 15.10 -2.21 -16.93
C ASN A 53 16.39 -2.82 -16.35
N ALA A 54 16.45 -3.12 -15.05
CA ALA A 54 17.62 -3.74 -14.44
C ALA A 54 17.87 -5.15 -14.99
N LEU A 55 16.81 -5.97 -15.15
CA LEU A 55 16.91 -7.31 -15.78
C LEU A 55 17.47 -7.26 -17.21
N LEU A 56 17.29 -6.15 -17.93
CA LEU A 56 17.76 -5.98 -19.31
C LEU A 56 19.13 -5.30 -19.44
N SER A 57 19.57 -4.55 -18.41
CA SER A 57 20.75 -3.66 -18.49
C SER A 57 21.85 -3.96 -17.48
N LYS A 58 21.56 -4.69 -16.40
CA LYS A 58 22.54 -5.10 -15.39
C LYS A 58 23.12 -6.46 -15.70
N THR A 59 24.35 -6.69 -15.26
CA THR A 59 25.10 -7.93 -15.56
C THR A 59 25.40 -8.75 -14.31
N SER A 60 24.98 -8.27 -13.14
CA SER A 60 25.21 -8.92 -11.85
C SER A 60 23.93 -8.95 -11.01
N ALA A 61 23.77 -10.00 -10.20
CA ALA A 61 22.68 -10.09 -9.24
C ALA A 61 22.73 -8.96 -8.19
N GLU A 62 23.93 -8.53 -7.77
CA GLU A 62 24.12 -7.45 -6.79
C GLU A 62 23.56 -6.10 -7.27
N GLU A 63 23.75 -5.75 -8.55
CA GLU A 63 23.15 -4.53 -9.11
C GLU A 63 21.62 -4.60 -9.18
N ILE A 64 21.06 -5.79 -9.44
CA ILE A 64 19.61 -6.02 -9.45
C ILE A 64 19.08 -5.96 -8.00
N ALA A 65 19.79 -6.54 -7.03
CA ALA A 65 19.49 -6.45 -5.60
C ALA A 65 19.46 -4.99 -5.12
N GLY A 66 20.34 -4.14 -5.64
CA GLY A 66 20.32 -2.69 -5.40
C GLY A 66 18.98 -2.07 -5.80
N VAL A 67 18.52 -2.33 -7.03
CA VAL A 67 17.24 -1.80 -7.54
C VAL A 67 16.03 -2.36 -6.77
N VAL A 68 16.06 -3.64 -6.38
CA VAL A 68 15.01 -4.25 -5.54
C VAL A 68 14.97 -3.62 -4.14
N ARG A 69 16.15 -3.31 -3.56
CA ARG A 69 16.26 -2.63 -2.27
C ARG A 69 15.73 -1.20 -2.34
N ASP A 70 16.14 -0.44 -3.35
CA ASP A 70 15.67 0.93 -3.57
C ASP A 70 14.13 0.96 -3.72
N PHE A 71 13.55 -0.04 -4.39
CA PHE A 71 12.09 -0.19 -4.51
C PHE A 71 11.44 -0.53 -3.16
N ALA A 72 11.98 -1.48 -2.40
CA ALA A 72 11.47 -1.81 -1.06
C ALA A 72 11.55 -0.61 -0.10
N ASP A 73 12.65 0.14 -0.13
CA ASP A 73 12.87 1.33 0.70
C ASP A 73 11.89 2.48 0.34
N GLU A 74 11.62 2.71 -0.94
CA GLU A 74 10.56 3.64 -1.39
C GLU A 74 9.19 3.19 -0.87
N MET A 75 8.80 1.93 -1.07
CA MET A 75 7.50 1.41 -0.63
C MET A 75 7.31 1.43 0.90
N LYS A 76 8.40 1.35 1.69
CA LYS A 76 8.40 1.56 3.15
C LYS A 76 8.28 3.03 3.56
N ALA A 77 8.79 3.95 2.75
CA ALA A 77 8.73 5.39 3.02
C ALA A 77 7.39 6.03 2.67
N LEU A 78 6.62 5.42 1.76
CA LEU A 78 5.27 5.84 1.40
C LEU A 78 4.28 5.63 2.55
N ASN A 79 3.28 6.52 2.61
CA ASN A 79 2.05 6.25 3.34
C ASN A 79 1.00 5.71 2.35
N PRO A 80 0.69 4.41 2.31
CA PRO A 80 -0.29 3.87 1.36
C PRO A 80 -1.72 4.39 1.64
N PRO A 81 -2.63 4.28 0.67
CA PRO A 81 -4.07 4.28 0.93
C PRO A 81 -4.43 3.29 2.06
N ALA A 82 -5.38 3.63 2.92
CA ALA A 82 -5.66 2.85 4.13
C ALA A 82 -6.06 1.39 3.85
N ASP A 83 -6.76 1.15 2.74
CA ASP A 83 -7.16 -0.19 2.25
C ASP A 83 -6.05 -0.94 1.51
N LEU A 84 -4.88 -0.32 1.35
CA LEU A 84 -3.65 -0.92 0.82
C LEU A 84 -2.55 -1.03 1.89
N ALA A 85 -2.79 -0.68 3.15
CA ALA A 85 -1.76 -0.70 4.19
C ALA A 85 -1.17 -2.10 4.41
N GLU A 86 -2.04 -3.11 4.62
CA GLU A 86 -1.62 -4.50 4.79
C GLU A 86 -0.94 -5.05 3.52
N TYR A 87 -1.54 -4.78 2.35
CA TYR A 87 -0.97 -5.14 1.05
C TYR A 87 0.45 -4.58 0.88
N ASN A 88 0.67 -3.31 1.26
CA ASN A 88 1.99 -2.68 1.17
C ASN A 88 3.02 -3.37 2.09
N THR A 89 2.63 -3.75 3.31
CA THR A 89 3.49 -4.53 4.21
C THR A 89 3.87 -5.88 3.60
N GLN A 90 2.91 -6.60 3.01
CA GLN A 90 3.17 -7.87 2.33
C GLN A 90 4.05 -7.68 1.09
N PHE A 91 3.84 -6.61 0.31
CA PHE A 91 4.59 -6.30 -0.91
C PHE A 91 6.05 -5.89 -0.61
N VAL A 92 6.27 -5.11 0.44
CA VAL A 92 7.62 -4.81 0.96
C VAL A 92 8.33 -6.10 1.37
N ALA A 93 7.67 -6.98 2.15
CA ALA A 93 8.27 -8.24 2.58
C ALA A 93 8.62 -9.16 1.39
N TYR A 94 7.78 -9.16 0.34
CA TYR A 94 8.03 -9.85 -0.93
C TYR A 94 9.27 -9.32 -1.66
N LEU A 95 9.44 -7.99 -1.73
CA LEU A 95 10.65 -7.36 -2.30
C LEU A 95 11.90 -7.65 -1.46
N GLU A 96 11.81 -7.57 -0.13
CA GLU A 96 12.94 -7.81 0.77
C GLU A 96 13.39 -9.28 0.76
N ALA A 97 12.47 -10.24 0.65
CA ALA A 97 12.78 -11.66 0.50
C ALA A 97 13.58 -11.95 -0.79
N ALA A 98 13.37 -11.18 -1.85
CA ALA A 98 14.12 -11.32 -3.09
C ALA A 98 15.54 -10.73 -3.03
N LEU A 99 15.97 -10.07 -1.94
CA LEU A 99 17.34 -9.53 -1.87
C LEU A 99 18.43 -10.61 -1.87
N GLU A 100 18.11 -11.85 -1.46
CA GLU A 100 19.02 -13.00 -1.55
C GLU A 100 19.08 -13.60 -2.97
N GLU A 101 17.95 -13.61 -3.69
CA GLU A 101 17.85 -14.04 -5.10
C GLU A 101 17.04 -13.02 -5.92
N PRO A 102 17.65 -11.92 -6.42
CA PRO A 102 16.92 -10.79 -7.00
C PRO A 102 16.11 -11.08 -8.26
N THR A 103 16.44 -12.17 -8.97
CA THR A 103 15.69 -12.64 -10.13
C THR A 103 14.45 -13.45 -9.78
N SER A 104 14.26 -13.83 -8.51
CA SER A 104 13.08 -14.58 -8.03
C SER A 104 11.76 -13.83 -8.24
N LEU A 105 11.78 -12.49 -8.29
CA LEU A 105 10.60 -11.67 -8.60
C LEU A 105 10.01 -11.91 -10.00
N VAL A 106 10.72 -12.63 -10.87
CA VAL A 106 10.24 -13.04 -12.21
C VAL A 106 9.47 -14.36 -12.16
N THR A 107 9.73 -15.20 -11.16
CA THR A 107 9.17 -16.57 -11.03
C THR A 107 8.23 -16.74 -9.84
N THR A 108 8.37 -15.92 -8.80
CA THR A 108 7.50 -15.87 -7.63
C THR A 108 6.34 -14.91 -7.90
N ALA A 109 5.12 -15.31 -7.54
CA ALA A 109 3.97 -14.41 -7.63
C ALA A 109 4.02 -13.35 -6.50
N PRO A 110 3.73 -12.07 -6.79
CA PRO A 110 3.55 -11.07 -5.75
C PRO A 110 2.30 -11.38 -4.91
N PRO A 111 2.16 -10.80 -3.70
CA PRO A 111 0.90 -10.81 -2.97
C PRO A 111 -0.23 -10.19 -3.81
N GLU A 112 -1.48 -10.59 -3.56
CA GLU A 112 -2.64 -10.07 -4.27
C GLU A 112 -3.26 -8.88 -3.51
N PRO A 113 -3.45 -7.71 -4.14
CA PRO A 113 -4.12 -6.58 -3.50
C PRO A 113 -5.64 -6.79 -3.38
N PRO A 114 -6.30 -6.22 -2.36
CA PRO A 114 -7.75 -6.32 -2.19
C PRO A 114 -8.50 -5.94 -3.47
N ALA A 115 -9.49 -6.77 -3.86
CA ALA A 115 -10.08 -6.70 -5.20
C ALA A 115 -10.65 -5.31 -5.58
N ASP A 116 -11.14 -4.55 -4.60
CA ASP A 116 -11.68 -3.20 -4.82
C ASP A 116 -10.56 -2.16 -5.05
N ALA A 117 -9.48 -2.23 -4.26
CA ALA A 117 -8.27 -1.45 -4.48
C ALA A 117 -7.61 -1.83 -5.81
N ARG A 118 -7.54 -3.13 -6.15
CA ARG A 118 -7.02 -3.65 -7.43
C ARG A 118 -7.72 -2.98 -8.62
N ARG A 119 -9.06 -2.94 -8.62
CA ARG A 119 -9.85 -2.29 -9.68
C ARG A 119 -9.69 -0.77 -9.68
N ARG A 120 -9.56 -0.13 -8.51
CA ARG A 120 -9.35 1.33 -8.39
C ARG A 120 -8.01 1.76 -8.96
N MET A 121 -6.93 1.08 -8.58
CA MET A 121 -5.56 1.32 -9.07
C MET A 121 -5.46 1.09 -10.58
N ALA A 122 -5.98 -0.04 -11.08
CA ALA A 122 -5.97 -0.37 -12.50
C ALA A 122 -6.70 0.67 -13.38
N ALA A 123 -7.73 1.35 -12.84
CA ALA A 123 -8.43 2.42 -13.53
C ALA A 123 -7.63 3.74 -13.59
N LEU A 124 -6.66 3.93 -12.67
CA LEU A 124 -5.78 5.09 -12.61
C LEU A 124 -4.52 4.93 -13.46
N GLU A 125 -4.01 3.70 -13.68
CA GLU A 125 -2.78 3.46 -14.46
C GLU A 125 -2.69 4.27 -15.78
N PRO A 126 -3.72 4.37 -16.63
CA PRO A 126 -3.63 5.10 -17.89
C PRO A 126 -3.47 6.63 -17.75
N SER A 127 -3.69 7.19 -16.56
CA SER A 127 -3.52 8.63 -16.28
C SER A 127 -2.17 8.97 -15.64
N ILE A 128 -1.39 7.98 -15.22
CA ILE A 128 -0.08 8.14 -14.56
C ILE A 128 1.04 7.96 -15.60
N PRO A 129 1.81 9.02 -15.96
CA PRO A 129 2.84 8.94 -17.01
C PRO A 129 3.96 7.92 -16.78
N GLU A 130 4.17 7.55 -15.52
CA GLU A 130 5.16 6.55 -15.10
C GLU A 130 4.66 5.11 -15.31
N CYS A 131 3.36 4.88 -15.40
CA CYS A 131 2.74 3.56 -15.62
C CYS A 131 2.71 3.21 -17.12
N LYS A 132 3.89 2.92 -17.67
CA LYS A 132 4.07 2.60 -19.10
C LYS A 132 3.71 1.16 -19.45
N ASP A 133 3.83 0.26 -18.49
CA ASP A 133 3.53 -1.16 -18.58
C ASP A 133 2.43 -1.53 -17.58
N PRO A 134 1.57 -2.52 -17.88
CA PRO A 134 0.54 -3.00 -16.95
C PRO A 134 1.17 -3.49 -15.63
N THR A 135 0.73 -2.93 -14.50
CA THR A 135 1.20 -3.40 -13.19
C THR A 135 0.48 -4.70 -12.79
N PHE A 136 0.80 -5.24 -11.62
CA PHE A 136 0.02 -6.33 -11.03
C PHE A 136 -1.43 -5.94 -10.67
N PHE A 137 -1.79 -4.65 -10.61
CA PHE A 137 -3.19 -4.23 -10.47
C PHE A 137 -4.02 -4.47 -11.74
N SER A 138 -3.44 -4.26 -12.92
CA SER A 138 -4.09 -4.43 -14.23
C SER A 138 -3.86 -5.80 -14.87
N ARG A 139 -3.10 -6.70 -14.22
CA ARG A 139 -3.14 -8.14 -14.49
C ARG A 139 -4.51 -8.72 -14.10
N ALA A 140 -5.46 -8.57 -15.01
CA ALA A 140 -6.73 -9.29 -14.95
C ALA A 140 -6.47 -10.79 -14.79
N ASP A 141 -7.35 -11.44 -14.04
CA ASP A 141 -7.24 -12.85 -13.60
C ASP A 141 -6.75 -13.74 -14.75
N ALA A 142 -5.52 -14.24 -14.64
CA ALA A 142 -4.94 -15.10 -15.66
C ALA A 142 -5.80 -16.38 -15.78
N PRO A 143 -6.19 -16.79 -17.00
CA PRO A 143 -7.18 -17.84 -17.22
C PRO A 143 -6.72 -19.25 -16.84
#